data_AF-A0A7C4KW12-F1
#
_entry.id   AF-A0A7C4KW12-F1
#
_cell.length_a   1.000
_cell.length_b   1.000
_cell.length_c   1.000
_cell.angle_alpha   90.00
_cell.angle_beta   90.00
_cell.angle_gamma   90.00
#
_symmetry.space_group_name_H-M   'P 1'
#
loop_
_entity.id
_entity.type
_entity.pdbx_description
1 polymer ?
#
loop_
_entity_poly.entity_id
_entity_poly.type
_entity_poly.pdbx_seq_one_letter_code
_entity_poly.pdbx_strand_id
1 'polypeptide(L)'
;MDEKITGKKLKELYLNFFRKKGHAIIGSAPLIPENDPSVLFTTAGMHPLIPFLLGAPHPSGRRLANVQKCLRTDDIDSVGDTFHNTFFEMLGNWSLGDYFKREAISWAFEFLIDVLKLEKEKINVTVFEGNENAPRDDEAIKIWEGLGIPREKIFLKPAEDNWWGPVGNFGPCGPDTEIFFDTGKEKCSEKCEPGCKCGKYFEIWNLVFMEYNKTEKGFEKLKQKNVDTGMGVERTTAILQGLNSVYETELFEPLIKKITEASKKDEIKHKRIIADHIRASTFVLSEGIIPSNVEHGYVLRRLIRRSIRSCIVLECDPNILKELAEIVIKIYGSDYPELEKEKKFILEKLDEEISKFKKVIEKGLKYFDKIVSKENIISGKDAFLLYQSYGFPIELTKEIAKEKGLIVNENEFWQEYEKHKEKSRTLSSGMFKGGLMDQSEETKKYHTATHLLHQALRIVLGEHVKQKGSNITPERLRFDFTHPKKLTKEEIEKIEEIVNQKIKEGLPVKRIDLTLEEAKKMGALGFFEEKYGKMVSVYTIGDFSKEICGGPHVSNTKELGKFKIIKEEGIAQGIRRIKAILIKEENSTK
;
A
#
# COMPACT_ATOMS: atom_id res chain seq x y z
N MET A 1 39.32 17.68 -3.46
CA MET A 1 37.85 17.49 -3.41
C MET A 1 37.66 16.02 -3.10
N ASP A 2 37.41 15.68 -1.84
CA ASP A 2 36.98 14.32 -1.54
C ASP A 2 35.67 14.07 -2.30
N GLU A 3 35.63 12.98 -3.05
CA GLU A 3 34.49 12.63 -3.90
C GLU A 3 33.26 12.41 -3.00
N LYS A 4 32.22 13.23 -3.17
CA LYS A 4 30.98 13.12 -2.41
C LYS A 4 30.38 11.73 -2.60
N ILE A 5 30.11 11.02 -1.50
CA ILE A 5 29.48 9.69 -1.56
C ILE A 5 28.02 9.86 -2.00
N THR A 6 27.70 9.36 -3.19
CA THR A 6 26.33 9.30 -3.72
C THR A 6 25.56 8.15 -3.08
N GLY A 7 24.23 8.18 -3.13
CA GLY A 7 23.35 7.11 -2.70
C GLY A 7 23.66 5.78 -3.41
N LYS A 8 24.01 5.83 -4.70
CA LYS A 8 24.51 4.64 -5.42
C LYS A 8 25.79 4.10 -4.78
N LYS A 9 26.76 4.97 -4.50
CA LYS A 9 28.03 4.56 -3.88
C LYS A 9 27.83 4.04 -2.45
N LEU A 10 26.93 4.65 -1.68
CA LEU A 10 26.54 4.18 -0.35
C LEU A 10 25.97 2.77 -0.41
N LYS A 11 25.01 2.50 -1.31
CA LYS A 11 24.44 1.16 -1.52
C LYS A 11 25.53 0.13 -1.87
N GLU A 12 26.44 0.46 -2.78
CA GLU A 12 27.57 -0.41 -3.14
C GLU A 12 28.50 -0.70 -1.95
N LEU A 13 28.89 0.33 -1.19
CA LEU A 13 29.75 0.18 -0.01
C LEU A 13 29.09 -0.71 1.04
N TYR A 14 27.81 -0.49 1.33
CA TYR A 14 27.05 -1.27 2.30
C TYR A 14 26.96 -2.75 1.91
N LEU A 15 26.51 -3.04 0.68
CA LEU A 15 26.37 -4.43 0.23
C LEU A 15 27.72 -5.15 0.14
N ASN A 16 28.78 -4.45 -0.27
CA ASN A 16 30.13 -5.02 -0.29
C ASN A 16 30.67 -5.29 1.12
N PHE A 17 30.38 -4.41 2.08
CA PHE A 17 30.76 -4.57 3.48
C PHE A 17 30.12 -5.83 4.08
N PHE A 18 28.79 -5.96 3.96
CA PHE A 18 28.08 -7.12 4.52
C PHE A 18 28.37 -8.42 3.76
N ARG A 19 28.63 -8.36 2.45
CA ARG A 19 29.13 -9.55 1.72
C ARG A 19 30.44 -10.08 2.32
N LYS A 20 31.37 -9.20 2.71
CA LYS A 20 32.63 -9.59 3.38
C LYS A 20 32.41 -10.15 4.79
N LYS A 21 31.29 -9.83 5.45
CA LYS A 21 30.87 -10.41 6.75
C LYS A 21 30.09 -11.73 6.59
N GLY A 22 29.94 -12.22 5.35
CA GLY A 22 29.29 -13.51 5.04
C GLY A 22 27.79 -13.40 4.80
N HIS A 23 27.24 -12.21 4.60
CA HIS A 23 25.83 -12.04 4.25
C HIS A 23 25.60 -12.34 2.78
N ALA A 24 24.54 -13.11 2.51
CA ALA A 24 24.01 -13.26 1.16
C ALA A 24 23.28 -11.98 0.75
N ILE A 25 23.62 -11.45 -0.42
CA ILE A 25 22.93 -10.28 -0.97
C ILE A 25 21.68 -10.74 -1.70
N ILE A 26 20.51 -10.37 -1.19
CA ILE A 26 19.20 -10.75 -1.76
C ILE A 26 18.58 -9.57 -2.51
N GLY A 27 17.60 -9.87 -3.38
CA GLY A 27 16.85 -8.84 -4.11
C GLY A 27 15.94 -8.01 -3.21
N SER A 28 15.51 -6.87 -3.73
CA SER A 28 14.42 -6.07 -3.14
C SER A 28 13.09 -6.80 -3.36
N ALA A 29 12.25 -6.88 -2.34
CA ALA A 29 10.87 -7.33 -2.49
C ALA A 29 10.00 -6.23 -3.14
N PRO A 30 8.84 -6.58 -3.73
CA PRO A 30 7.88 -5.59 -4.22
C PRO A 30 7.39 -4.63 -3.12
N LEU A 31 6.99 -3.42 -3.52
CA LEU A 31 6.30 -2.46 -2.64
C LEU A 31 4.91 -2.95 -2.25
N ILE A 32 4.26 -3.74 -3.11
CA ILE A 32 2.98 -4.38 -2.83
C ILE A 32 3.23 -5.80 -2.29
N PRO A 33 2.96 -6.07 -1.01
CA PRO A 33 3.11 -7.42 -0.45
C PRO A 33 2.14 -8.39 -1.13
N GLU A 34 2.64 -9.52 -1.65
CA GLU A 34 1.80 -10.50 -2.35
C GLU A 34 0.93 -11.34 -1.41
N ASN A 35 1.34 -11.54 -0.15
CA ASN A 35 0.73 -12.50 0.78
C ASN A 35 0.61 -11.98 2.23
N ASP A 36 0.62 -10.67 2.44
CA ASP A 36 0.50 -10.08 3.78
C ASP A 36 -0.72 -9.14 3.89
N PRO A 37 -1.81 -9.56 4.56
CA PRO A 37 -3.00 -8.74 4.73
C PRO A 37 -2.85 -7.68 5.84
N SER A 38 -1.76 -7.69 6.61
CA SER A 38 -1.57 -6.80 7.76
C SER A 38 -1.07 -5.40 7.38
N VAL A 39 -0.42 -5.28 6.22
CA VAL A 39 0.17 -4.03 5.74
C VAL A 39 -0.22 -3.76 4.29
N LEU A 40 -0.48 -2.49 3.97
CA LEU A 40 -0.83 -2.09 2.62
C LEU A 40 0.41 -2.05 1.72
N PHE A 41 1.52 -1.52 2.21
CA PHE A 41 2.78 -1.46 1.48
C PHE A 41 3.90 -2.09 2.31
N THR A 42 4.97 -2.54 1.65
CA THR A 42 6.24 -2.86 2.32
C THR A 42 6.78 -1.57 2.94
N THR A 43 6.72 -1.43 4.27
CA THR A 43 7.13 -0.20 4.99
C THR A 43 8.52 -0.31 5.63
N ALA A 44 9.06 -1.53 5.70
CA ALA A 44 10.36 -1.85 6.26
C ALA A 44 11.02 -3.06 5.57
N GLY A 45 12.35 -3.12 5.65
CA GLY A 45 13.18 -4.20 5.11
C GLY A 45 12.84 -5.59 5.63
N MET A 46 12.36 -5.68 6.87
CA MET A 46 12.04 -6.95 7.49
C MET A 46 10.68 -7.56 7.12
N HIS A 47 9.75 -6.78 6.55
CA HIS A 47 8.40 -7.28 6.24
C HIS A 47 8.42 -8.54 5.35
N PRO A 48 9.20 -8.59 4.25
CA PRO A 48 9.29 -9.79 3.42
C PRO A 48 9.99 -10.96 4.13
N LEU A 49 10.63 -10.70 5.27
CA LEU A 49 11.44 -11.67 6.01
C LEU A 49 10.76 -12.24 7.26
N ILE A 50 9.54 -11.81 7.58
CA ILE A 50 8.77 -12.25 8.76
C ILE A 50 8.77 -13.78 8.93
N PRO A 51 8.48 -14.61 7.89
CA PRO A 51 8.46 -16.05 8.07
C PRO A 51 9.80 -16.62 8.57
N PHE A 52 10.90 -16.04 8.12
CA PHE A 52 12.25 -16.49 8.47
C PHE A 52 12.70 -15.98 9.84
N LEU A 53 12.28 -14.77 10.22
CA LEU A 53 12.45 -14.22 11.56
C LEU A 53 11.69 -15.05 12.62
N LEU A 54 10.58 -15.68 12.24
CA LEU A 54 9.84 -16.64 13.06
C LEU A 54 10.45 -18.05 13.10
N GLY A 55 11.48 -18.31 12.29
CA GLY A 55 12.27 -19.54 12.32
C GLY A 55 12.14 -20.46 11.11
N ALA A 56 11.44 -20.03 10.05
CA ALA A 56 11.57 -20.72 8.77
C ALA A 56 13.00 -20.58 8.21
N PRO A 57 13.57 -21.61 7.57
CA PRO A 57 14.85 -21.48 6.91
C PRO A 57 14.72 -20.59 5.66
N HIS A 58 15.65 -19.65 5.47
CA HIS A 58 15.74 -18.85 4.25
C HIS A 58 16.69 -19.54 3.24
N PRO A 59 16.34 -19.61 1.94
CA PRO A 59 17.13 -20.33 0.93
C PRO A 59 18.56 -19.81 0.78
N SER A 60 18.79 -18.51 0.99
CA SER A 60 20.11 -17.88 0.90
C SER A 60 20.94 -17.95 2.20
N GLY A 61 20.49 -18.69 3.22
CA GLY A 61 21.19 -18.84 4.49
C GLY A 61 20.68 -17.91 5.60
N ARG A 62 21.46 -17.78 6.69
CA ARG A 62 21.05 -17.10 7.93
C ARG A 62 21.51 -15.64 8.07
N ARG A 63 22.35 -15.16 7.15
CA ARG A 63 22.85 -13.79 7.10
C ARG A 63 22.43 -13.19 5.78
N LEU A 64 21.60 -12.15 5.80
CA LEU A 64 21.03 -11.56 4.59
C LEU A 64 21.29 -10.05 4.58
N ALA A 65 21.50 -9.46 3.41
CA ALA A 65 21.51 -8.01 3.26
C ALA A 65 20.91 -7.59 1.92
N ASN A 66 20.22 -6.44 1.87
CA ASN A 66 19.69 -5.89 0.63
C ASN A 66 19.49 -4.37 0.69
N VAL A 67 18.92 -3.85 -0.40
CA VAL A 67 18.29 -2.54 -0.46
C VAL A 67 16.79 -2.76 -0.68
N GLN A 68 15.96 -2.50 0.32
CA GLN A 68 14.52 -2.67 0.24
C GLN A 68 13.84 -1.36 -0.18
N LYS A 69 13.01 -1.42 -1.22
CA LYS A 69 12.04 -0.37 -1.54
C LYS A 69 10.98 -0.31 -0.43
N CYS A 70 10.79 0.87 0.18
CA CYS A 70 9.82 1.08 1.24
C CYS A 70 8.85 2.20 0.89
N LEU A 71 7.59 2.07 1.31
CA LEU A 71 6.59 3.14 1.26
C LEU A 71 5.87 3.26 2.60
N ARG A 72 5.87 4.45 3.21
CA ARG A 72 5.19 4.76 4.47
C ARG A 72 4.07 5.76 4.26
N THR A 73 2.85 5.35 4.61
CA THR A 73 1.66 6.22 4.52
C THR A 73 1.55 7.21 5.66
N ASP A 74 2.13 6.89 6.81
CA ASP A 74 2.03 7.70 8.02
C ASP A 74 2.85 8.99 7.91
N ASP A 75 3.91 8.96 7.09
CA ASP A 75 4.79 10.10 6.85
C ASP A 75 4.23 11.08 5.79
N ILE A 76 3.16 10.72 5.07
CA ILE A 76 2.62 11.52 3.96
C ILE A 76 2.35 12.96 4.38
N ASP A 77 1.79 13.19 5.57
CA ASP A 77 1.44 14.53 6.04
C ASP A 77 2.65 15.32 6.58
N SER A 78 3.78 14.65 6.85
CA SER A 78 5.06 15.25 7.26
C SER A 78 5.97 15.60 6.06
N VAL A 79 5.75 14.97 4.90
CA VAL A 79 6.46 15.31 3.66
C VAL A 79 6.32 16.80 3.33
N GLY A 80 7.45 17.40 2.96
CA GLY A 80 7.60 18.84 2.77
C GLY A 80 8.59 19.49 3.75
N ASP A 81 8.91 18.79 4.85
CA ASP A 81 10.03 19.16 5.72
C ASP A 81 11.39 18.77 5.13
N THR A 82 12.45 18.72 5.92
CA THR A 82 13.80 18.49 5.40
C THR A 82 14.17 17.02 5.22
N PHE A 83 13.42 16.04 5.74
CA PHE A 83 13.90 14.65 5.86
C PHE A 83 12.85 13.53 5.76
N HIS A 84 11.54 13.82 5.81
CA HIS A 84 10.53 12.77 5.58
C HIS A 84 10.33 12.50 4.09
N ASN A 85 10.16 11.22 3.77
CA ASN A 85 9.82 10.75 2.43
C ASN A 85 8.68 9.73 2.50
N THR A 86 7.80 9.74 1.50
CA THR A 86 6.74 8.71 1.38
C THR A 86 7.33 7.40 0.90
N PHE A 87 8.18 7.46 -0.13
CA PHE A 87 8.95 6.33 -0.65
C PHE A 87 10.42 6.55 -0.29
N PHE A 88 11.15 5.51 0.09
CA PHE A 88 12.59 5.59 0.33
C PHE A 88 13.25 4.22 0.17
N GLU A 89 14.55 4.19 0.01
CA GLU A 89 15.34 2.96 -0.01
C GLU A 89 15.91 2.68 1.38
N MET A 90 15.66 1.48 1.91
CA MET A 90 16.17 1.03 3.20
C MET A 90 17.26 -0.01 2.99
N LEU A 91 18.49 0.33 3.38
CA LEU A 91 19.57 -0.64 3.53
C LEU A 91 19.33 -1.48 4.78
N GLY A 92 19.38 -2.80 4.64
CA GLY A 92 19.18 -3.68 5.78
C GLY A 92 20.10 -4.89 5.76
N ASN A 93 20.43 -5.37 6.97
CA ASN A 93 21.12 -6.61 7.21
C ASN A 93 20.38 -7.40 8.29
N TRP A 94 20.19 -8.70 8.05
CA TRP A 94 19.43 -9.58 8.94
C TRP A 94 20.28 -10.74 9.45
N SER A 95 20.13 -11.01 10.73
CA SER A 95 20.56 -12.25 11.38
C SER A 95 19.34 -13.11 11.66
N LEU A 96 19.30 -14.30 11.08
CA LEU A 96 18.28 -15.31 11.35
C LEU A 96 18.84 -16.37 12.30
N GLY A 97 19.03 -15.98 13.57
CA GLY A 97 19.57 -16.85 14.61
C GLY A 97 21.08 -17.12 14.53
N ASP A 98 21.88 -16.22 13.94
CA ASP A 98 23.31 -16.44 13.72
C ASP A 98 24.22 -15.53 14.59
N TYR A 99 24.03 -14.22 14.51
CA TYR A 99 24.69 -13.22 15.36
C TYR A 99 23.65 -12.31 16.06
N PHE A 100 24.08 -11.51 17.04
CA PHE A 100 23.17 -10.65 17.80
C PHE A 100 23.78 -9.26 18.08
N LYS A 101 23.52 -8.66 19.25
CA LYS A 101 23.86 -7.27 19.61
C LYS A 101 25.33 -6.94 19.40
N ARG A 102 26.25 -7.77 19.90
CA ARG A 102 27.70 -7.51 19.84
C ARG A 102 28.18 -7.29 18.41
N GLU A 103 27.92 -8.24 17.52
CA GLU A 103 28.34 -8.17 16.12
C GLU A 103 27.57 -7.07 15.38
N ALA A 104 26.25 -6.97 15.57
CA ALA A 104 25.43 -5.97 14.88
C ALA A 104 25.89 -4.54 15.18
N ILE A 105 26.07 -4.20 16.46
CA ILE A 105 26.52 -2.86 16.88
C ILE A 105 27.96 -2.60 16.43
N SER A 106 28.84 -3.60 16.57
CA SER A 106 30.24 -3.46 16.18
C SER A 106 30.42 -3.26 14.67
N TRP A 107 29.66 -3.99 13.85
CA TRP A 107 29.67 -3.81 12.40
C TRP A 107 29.00 -2.51 11.96
N ALA A 108 27.96 -2.06 12.65
CA ALA A 108 27.39 -0.75 12.37
C ALA A 108 28.39 0.37 12.65
N PHE A 109 29.09 0.30 13.78
CA PHE A 109 30.16 1.25 14.12
C PHE A 109 31.31 1.20 13.11
N GLU A 110 31.82 0.00 12.77
CA GLU A 110 32.87 -0.19 11.76
C GLU A 110 32.45 0.39 10.40
N PHE A 111 31.20 0.17 9.98
CA PHE A 111 30.71 0.72 8.72
C PHE A 111 30.65 2.25 8.73
N LEU A 112 30.09 2.85 9.78
CA LEU A 112 29.95 4.31 9.88
C LEU A 112 31.31 5.02 9.99
N ILE A 113 32.22 4.50 10.81
CA ILE A 113 33.49 5.17 11.13
C ILE A 113 34.61 4.75 10.17
N ASP A 114 34.76 3.46 9.91
CA ASP A 114 35.91 2.96 9.14
C ASP A 114 35.63 2.94 7.63
N VAL A 115 34.39 2.69 7.20
CA VAL A 115 34.03 2.66 5.78
C VAL A 115 33.54 4.02 5.29
N LEU A 116 32.56 4.61 5.98
CA LEU A 116 31.97 5.89 5.59
C LEU A 116 32.74 7.12 6.10
N LYS A 117 33.72 6.91 6.99
CA LYS A 117 34.59 7.97 7.54
C LYS A 117 33.81 9.10 8.22
N LEU A 118 32.66 8.78 8.85
CA LEU A 118 31.94 9.74 9.67
C LEU A 118 32.73 10.08 10.93
N GLU A 119 32.63 11.35 11.35
CA GLU A 119 33.23 11.83 12.59
C GLU A 119 32.57 11.11 13.79
N LYS A 120 33.36 10.34 14.53
CA LYS A 120 32.90 9.58 15.70
C LYS A 120 32.24 10.50 16.75
N GLU A 121 32.74 11.72 16.88
CA GLU A 121 32.26 12.71 17.82
C GLU A 121 30.85 13.22 17.47
N LYS A 122 30.36 13.01 16.25
CA LYS A 122 28.99 13.38 15.85
C LYS A 122 28.00 12.24 16.04
N ILE A 123 28.46 11.05 16.39
CA ILE A 123 27.59 9.90 16.64
C ILE A 123 27.00 9.95 18.05
N ASN A 124 25.68 9.86 18.10
CA ASN A 124 24.89 9.70 19.31
C ASN A 124 24.00 8.48 19.14
N VAL A 125 23.67 7.79 20.22
CA VAL A 125 22.83 6.58 20.15
C VAL A 125 21.74 6.64 21.20
N THR A 126 20.59 6.08 20.87
CA THR A 126 19.52 5.82 21.85
C THR A 126 19.42 4.33 22.14
N VAL A 127 18.97 3.99 23.33
CA VAL A 127 18.84 2.61 23.81
C VAL A 127 17.60 2.49 24.67
N PHE A 128 16.90 1.37 24.55
CA PHE A 128 15.72 1.05 25.36
C PHE A 128 15.98 1.15 26.87
N GLU A 129 15.19 1.97 27.56
CA GLU A 129 15.34 2.27 28.99
C GLU A 129 14.76 1.19 29.92
N GLY A 130 13.99 0.25 29.37
CA GLY A 130 13.26 -0.76 30.13
C GLY A 130 11.82 -0.34 30.44
N ASN A 131 10.95 -1.34 30.64
CA ASN A 131 9.59 -1.14 31.13
C ASN A 131 9.13 -2.37 31.91
N GLU A 132 7.83 -2.46 32.20
CA GLU A 132 7.23 -3.60 32.91
C GLU A 132 7.33 -4.93 32.15
N ASN A 133 7.51 -4.91 30.82
CA ASN A 133 7.51 -6.08 29.95
C ASN A 133 8.93 -6.58 29.63
N ALA A 134 9.93 -5.70 29.65
CA ALA A 134 11.31 -6.04 29.32
C ALA A 134 12.31 -5.14 30.06
N PRO A 135 13.47 -5.70 30.47
CA PRO A 135 14.51 -4.93 31.15
C PRO A 135 15.16 -3.92 30.20
N ARG A 136 15.84 -2.94 30.80
CA ARG A 136 16.74 -2.03 30.07
C ARG A 136 17.78 -2.78 29.27
N ASP A 137 18.13 -2.30 28.09
CA ASP A 137 19.14 -2.93 27.24
C ASP A 137 20.58 -2.57 27.66
N ASP A 138 20.99 -3.04 28.85
CA ASP A 138 22.33 -2.85 29.39
C ASP A 138 23.44 -3.53 28.56
N GLU A 139 23.08 -4.50 27.71
CA GLU A 139 24.02 -5.15 26.80
C GLU A 139 24.44 -4.19 25.68
N ALA A 140 23.48 -3.54 25.01
CA ALA A 140 23.76 -2.55 23.97
C ALA A 140 24.59 -1.37 24.51
N ILE A 141 24.27 -0.88 25.72
CA ILE A 141 25.02 0.18 26.41
C ILE A 141 26.51 -0.17 26.51
N LYS A 142 26.82 -1.35 27.07
CA LYS A 142 28.21 -1.79 27.30
C LYS A 142 28.97 -1.97 25.99
N ILE A 143 28.30 -2.42 24.93
CA ILE A 143 28.93 -2.58 23.62
C ILE A 143 29.30 -1.20 23.05
N TRP A 144 28.37 -0.23 23.09
CA TRP A 144 28.64 1.14 22.62
C TRP A 144 29.77 1.83 23.41
N GLU A 145 29.78 1.70 24.74
CA GLU A 145 30.88 2.19 25.58
C GLU A 145 32.21 1.53 25.23
N GLY A 146 32.20 0.21 24.97
CA GLY A 146 33.37 -0.55 24.56
C GLY A 146 33.95 -0.14 23.19
N LEU A 147 33.10 0.39 22.29
CA LEU A 147 33.51 1.00 21.01
C LEU A 147 33.94 2.47 21.20
N GLY A 148 33.85 2.97 22.42
CA GLY A 148 34.29 4.30 22.85
C GLY A 148 33.29 5.40 22.51
N ILE A 149 31.99 5.09 22.38
CA ILE A 149 30.94 6.12 22.45
C ILE A 149 30.81 6.55 23.91
N PRO A 150 30.98 7.84 24.24
CA PRO A 150 30.87 8.33 25.62
C PRO A 150 29.46 8.14 26.19
N ARG A 151 29.37 7.93 27.51
CA ARG A 151 28.09 7.66 28.19
C ARG A 151 27.06 8.78 27.99
N GLU A 152 27.50 10.03 27.95
CA GLU A 152 26.66 11.21 27.71
C GLU A 152 26.06 11.29 26.30
N LYS A 153 26.51 10.43 25.37
CA LYS A 153 25.95 10.27 24.02
C LYS A 153 25.13 9.01 23.85
N ILE A 154 24.91 8.25 24.94
CA ILE A 154 24.03 7.08 24.99
C ILE A 154 22.78 7.47 25.78
N PHE A 155 21.71 7.79 25.06
CA PHE A 155 20.46 8.28 25.61
C PHE A 155 19.52 7.11 25.89
N LEU A 156 18.95 7.06 27.10
CA LEU A 156 17.91 6.10 27.43
C LEU A 156 16.56 6.64 26.96
N LYS A 157 15.77 5.78 26.32
CA LYS A 157 14.47 6.15 25.76
C LYS A 157 13.39 5.11 26.06
N PRO A 158 12.12 5.55 26.16
CA PRO A 158 11.01 4.67 26.47
C PRO A 158 10.65 3.77 25.26
N ALA A 159 9.70 2.87 25.46
CA ALA A 159 9.30 1.90 24.44
C ALA A 159 8.72 2.54 23.17
N GLU A 160 8.15 3.73 23.26
CA GLU A 160 7.63 4.45 22.09
C GLU A 160 8.72 4.85 21.09
N ASP A 161 9.96 4.96 21.57
CA ASP A 161 11.13 5.38 20.79
C ASP A 161 12.11 4.21 20.53
N ASN A 162 12.34 3.33 21.51
CA ASN A 162 13.29 2.20 21.38
C ASN A 162 12.67 0.84 21.75
N TRP A 163 11.49 0.58 21.22
CA TRP A 163 10.97 -0.77 21.14
C TRP A 163 10.26 -1.01 19.81
N TRP A 164 10.75 -1.98 19.05
CA TRP A 164 10.12 -2.37 17.80
C TRP A 164 9.06 -3.45 18.06
N GLY A 165 7.78 -3.06 18.03
CA GLY A 165 6.62 -3.94 18.18
C GLY A 165 6.35 -4.80 16.95
N PRO A 166 5.64 -5.93 17.05
CA PRO A 166 5.44 -6.80 15.90
C PRO A 166 4.67 -6.10 14.77
N VAL A 167 4.88 -6.57 13.53
CA VAL A 167 3.99 -6.22 12.42
C VAL A 167 2.58 -6.74 12.75
N GLY A 168 1.66 -5.83 13.01
CA GLY A 168 0.29 -6.15 13.45
C GLY A 168 0.17 -6.41 14.96
N ASN A 169 -0.75 -7.30 15.35
CA ASN A 169 -1.09 -7.51 16.77
C ASN A 169 -0.13 -8.47 17.50
N PHE A 170 0.50 -9.40 16.77
CA PHE A 170 1.29 -10.51 17.30
C PHE A 170 2.52 -10.76 16.43
N GLY A 171 3.60 -11.27 17.01
CA GLY A 171 4.81 -11.62 16.26
C GLY A 171 6.12 -11.22 16.95
N PRO A 172 7.26 -11.35 16.24
CA PRO A 172 8.57 -11.07 16.78
C PRO A 172 8.75 -9.57 17.04
N CYS A 173 9.36 -9.24 18.17
CA CYS A 173 9.58 -7.87 18.64
C CYS A 173 10.79 -7.82 19.58
N GLY A 174 11.23 -6.61 19.92
CA GLY A 174 12.29 -6.44 20.90
C GLY A 174 12.82 -5.01 21.00
N PRO A 175 13.79 -4.79 21.90
CA PRO A 175 14.45 -3.51 22.03
C PRO A 175 15.29 -3.22 20.78
N ASP A 176 15.55 -1.96 20.56
CA ASP A 176 16.43 -1.49 19.50
C ASP A 176 17.38 -0.41 20.02
N THR A 177 18.40 -0.13 19.21
CA THR A 177 19.28 1.02 19.38
C THR A 177 19.32 1.79 18.07
N GLU A 178 19.04 3.08 18.15
CA GLU A 178 19.07 3.97 16.99
C GLU A 178 20.34 4.82 17.01
N ILE A 179 20.92 5.02 15.84
CA ILE A 179 22.13 5.79 15.63
C ILE A 179 21.75 7.11 14.99
N PHE A 180 22.12 8.19 15.66
CA PHE A 180 21.89 9.57 15.26
C PHE A 180 23.20 10.27 14.93
N PHE A 181 23.18 11.07 13.86
CA PHE A 181 24.25 11.98 13.50
C PHE A 181 23.91 13.41 13.93
N ASP A 182 24.82 14.08 14.65
CA ASP A 182 24.72 15.51 14.96
C ASP A 182 25.08 16.34 13.73
N THR A 183 24.10 17.06 13.18
CA THR A 183 24.24 17.89 11.98
C THR A 183 25.05 19.17 12.23
N GLY A 184 25.41 19.46 13.48
CA GLY A 184 26.07 20.71 13.88
C GLY A 184 25.11 21.87 14.11
N LYS A 185 23.80 21.67 13.89
CA LYS A 185 22.78 22.67 14.21
C LYS A 185 22.77 22.97 15.72
N GLU A 186 22.52 24.23 16.07
CA GLU A 186 22.34 24.62 17.46
C GLU A 186 21.13 23.92 18.10
N LYS A 187 21.22 23.68 19.40
CA LYS A 187 20.11 23.11 20.18
C LYS A 187 18.92 24.07 20.14
N CYS A 188 17.73 23.55 19.82
CA CYS A 188 16.51 24.36 19.84
C CYS A 188 16.00 24.65 21.26
N SER A 189 16.50 23.91 22.26
CA SER A 189 16.20 24.04 23.67
C SER A 189 17.24 23.28 24.51
N GLU A 190 17.25 23.48 25.82
CA GLU A 190 18.13 22.73 26.73
C GLU A 190 17.88 21.21 26.68
N LYS A 191 16.63 20.80 26.39
CA LYS A 191 16.21 19.39 26.25
C LYS A 191 16.42 18.82 24.84
N CYS A 192 17.18 19.50 23.99
CA CYS A 192 17.43 19.04 22.63
C CYS A 192 18.42 17.87 22.61
N GLU A 193 17.87 16.68 22.39
CA GLU A 193 18.56 15.38 22.33
C GLU A 193 18.06 14.55 21.13
N PRO A 194 18.68 13.39 20.82
CA PRO A 194 18.16 12.46 19.81
C PRO A 194 16.66 12.17 19.95
N GLY A 195 15.95 12.13 18.81
CA GLY A 195 14.49 12.13 18.72
C GLY A 195 13.85 13.52 18.59
N CYS A 196 14.60 14.61 18.80
CA CYS A 196 14.10 15.97 18.60
C CYS A 196 13.88 16.30 17.11
N LYS A 197 12.69 16.82 16.77
CA LYS A 197 12.29 17.17 15.38
C LYS A 197 12.94 18.45 14.84
N CYS A 198 13.84 19.09 15.58
CA CYS A 198 14.48 20.35 15.15
C CYS A 198 15.54 20.15 14.05
N GLY A 199 15.95 18.90 13.78
CA GLY A 199 16.94 18.54 12.78
C GLY A 199 18.39 18.69 13.22
N LYS A 200 18.64 18.84 14.53
CA LYS A 200 20.00 18.72 15.09
C LYS A 200 20.52 17.29 15.05
N TYR A 201 19.67 16.32 15.37
CA TYR A 201 20.02 14.90 15.36
C TYR A 201 19.22 14.21 14.26
N PHE A 202 19.92 13.58 13.32
CA PHE A 202 19.32 12.81 12.24
C PHE A 202 19.54 11.32 12.50
N GLU A 203 18.46 10.59 12.69
CA GLU A 203 18.48 9.12 12.75
C GLU A 203 18.89 8.58 11.36
N ILE A 204 20.02 7.87 11.33
CA ILE A 204 20.58 7.30 10.10
C ILE A 204 20.48 5.77 10.07
N TRP A 205 20.37 5.10 11.22
CA TRP A 205 20.31 3.64 11.28
C TRP A 205 19.62 3.16 12.55
N ASN A 206 18.63 2.28 12.43
CA ASN A 206 18.01 1.56 13.55
C ASN A 206 18.48 0.09 13.54
N LEU A 207 18.88 -0.44 14.71
CA LEU A 207 19.27 -1.83 14.93
C LEU A 207 18.31 -2.48 15.93
N VAL A 208 17.40 -3.31 15.43
CA VAL A 208 16.37 -4.01 16.19
C VAL A 208 16.84 -5.40 16.60
N PHE A 209 16.68 -5.71 17.89
CA PHE A 209 17.09 -6.97 18.49
C PHE A 209 15.88 -7.81 18.88
N MET A 210 15.33 -8.54 17.91
CA MET A 210 14.16 -9.38 18.13
C MET A 210 14.52 -10.57 19.02
N GLU A 211 14.14 -10.48 20.29
CA GLU A 211 14.32 -11.55 21.28
C GLU A 211 13.03 -11.91 22.02
N TYR A 212 11.93 -11.22 21.71
CA TYR A 212 10.61 -11.45 22.26
C TYR A 212 9.58 -11.74 21.15
N ASN A 213 8.51 -12.44 21.51
CA ASN A 213 7.34 -12.68 20.69
C ASN A 213 6.12 -12.15 21.44
N LYS A 214 5.39 -11.22 20.82
CA LYS A 214 4.13 -10.72 21.37
C LYS A 214 3.02 -11.68 20.99
N THR A 215 2.33 -12.19 22.00
CA THR A 215 1.18 -13.09 21.91
C THR A 215 -0.07 -12.43 22.50
N GLU A 216 -1.22 -13.08 22.38
CA GLU A 216 -2.46 -12.66 23.07
C GLU A 216 -2.30 -12.56 24.59
N LYS A 217 -1.36 -13.31 25.18
CA LYS A 217 -1.15 -13.39 26.63
C LYS A 217 -0.01 -12.49 27.13
N GLY A 218 0.60 -11.70 26.26
CA GLY A 218 1.77 -10.87 26.58
C GLY A 218 3.02 -11.30 25.81
N PHE A 219 4.20 -11.03 26.39
CA PHE A 219 5.49 -11.25 25.75
C PHE A 219 6.14 -12.56 26.23
N GLU A 220 6.62 -13.37 25.30
CA GLU A 220 7.45 -14.55 25.57
C GLU A 220 8.81 -14.42 24.87
N LYS A 221 9.83 -15.18 25.28
CA LYS A 221 11.12 -15.14 24.57
C LYS A 221 11.05 -15.91 23.25
N LEU A 222 11.63 -15.35 22.19
CA LEU A 222 11.79 -16.07 20.93
C LEU A 222 12.77 -17.23 21.08
N LYS A 223 12.49 -18.34 20.38
CA LYS A 223 13.40 -19.50 20.29
C LYS A 223 14.72 -19.15 19.61
N GLN A 224 14.66 -18.25 18.63
CA GLN A 224 15.83 -17.72 17.94
C GLN A 224 15.88 -16.21 18.13
N LYS A 225 17.06 -15.68 18.45
CA LYS A 225 17.28 -14.25 18.48
C LYS A 225 17.62 -13.78 17.08
N ASN A 226 16.96 -12.72 16.62
CA ASN A 226 17.21 -12.15 15.30
C ASN A 226 17.74 -10.73 15.41
N VAL A 227 18.45 -10.30 14.37
CA VAL A 227 18.80 -8.90 14.16
C VAL A 227 18.07 -8.45 12.91
N ASP A 228 17.40 -7.32 13.02
CA ASP A 228 16.87 -6.55 11.90
C ASP A 228 17.49 -5.16 11.96
N THR A 229 17.85 -4.59 10.82
CA THR A 229 18.38 -3.22 10.79
C THR A 229 17.82 -2.46 9.60
N GLY A 230 17.60 -1.16 9.78
CA GLY A 230 17.21 -0.27 8.70
C GLY A 230 18.03 1.02 8.68
N MET A 231 18.79 1.24 7.60
CA MET A 231 19.47 2.50 7.30
C MET A 231 18.79 3.17 6.11
N GLY A 232 18.32 4.40 6.28
CA GLY A 232 17.73 5.18 5.18
C GLY A 232 18.80 5.70 4.22
N VAL A 233 18.73 5.33 2.94
CA VAL A 233 19.69 5.78 1.91
C VAL A 233 19.67 7.30 1.79
N GLU A 234 18.48 7.90 1.72
CA GLU A 234 18.29 9.34 1.53
C GLU A 234 18.90 10.17 2.67
N ARG A 235 18.59 9.79 3.92
CA ARG A 235 19.09 10.48 5.11
C ARG A 235 20.61 10.35 5.21
N THR A 236 21.13 9.15 5.05
CA THR A 236 22.57 8.88 5.15
C THR A 236 23.34 9.60 4.04
N THR A 237 22.81 9.61 2.81
CA THR A 237 23.41 10.34 1.69
C THR A 237 23.46 11.84 1.95
N ALA A 238 22.40 12.43 2.51
CA ALA A 238 22.40 13.85 2.88
C ALA A 238 23.51 14.16 3.89
N ILE A 239 23.68 13.32 4.92
CA ILE A 239 24.75 13.46 5.92
C ILE A 239 26.13 13.36 5.28
N LEU A 240 26.37 12.34 4.45
CA LEU A 240 27.67 12.12 3.79
C LEU A 240 28.05 13.24 2.82
N GLN A 241 27.06 13.99 2.32
CA GLN A 241 27.27 15.13 1.43
C GLN A 241 27.30 16.48 2.17
N GLY A 242 27.13 16.48 3.49
CA GLY A 242 27.08 17.70 4.31
C GLY A 242 25.85 18.56 4.04
N LEU A 243 24.73 17.94 3.68
CA LEU A 243 23.49 18.62 3.31
C LEU A 243 22.50 18.67 4.49
N ASN A 244 21.67 19.71 4.51
CA ASN A 244 20.70 19.93 5.58
C ASN A 244 19.34 19.28 5.28
N SER A 245 19.16 18.80 4.05
CA SER A 245 17.93 18.18 3.61
C SER A 245 18.17 17.03 2.63
N VAL A 246 17.37 15.97 2.75
CA VAL A 246 17.37 14.85 1.80
C VAL A 246 17.05 15.32 0.37
N TYR A 247 16.28 16.39 0.24
CA TYR A 247 15.87 16.97 -1.04
C TYR A 247 16.99 17.73 -1.78
N GLU A 248 18.14 17.93 -1.13
CA GLU A 248 19.32 18.55 -1.73
C GLU A 248 20.29 17.52 -2.32
N THR A 249 20.06 16.23 -2.04
CA THR A 249 20.87 15.13 -2.58
C THR A 249 20.65 14.99 -4.08
N GLU A 250 21.58 14.33 -4.77
CA GLU A 250 21.48 13.97 -6.19
C GLU A 250 20.27 13.09 -6.52
N LEU A 251 19.65 12.46 -5.50
CA LEU A 251 18.40 11.69 -5.64
C LEU A 251 17.18 12.60 -5.90
N PHE A 252 17.27 13.88 -5.55
CA PHE A 252 16.17 14.84 -5.61
C PHE A 252 16.50 16.14 -6.34
N GLU A 253 17.77 16.57 -6.35
CA GLU A 253 18.22 17.83 -6.95
C GLU A 253 17.72 18.00 -8.40
N PRO A 254 17.76 16.98 -9.29
CA PRO A 254 17.20 17.11 -10.64
C PRO A 254 15.68 17.39 -10.66
N LEU A 255 14.93 16.81 -9.72
CA LEU A 255 13.49 17.03 -9.57
C LEU A 255 13.22 18.45 -9.06
N ILE A 256 13.90 18.85 -7.98
CA ILE A 256 13.74 20.18 -7.36
C ILE A 256 14.11 21.29 -8.33
N LYS A 257 15.19 21.10 -9.11
CA LYS A 257 15.59 22.03 -10.17
C LYS A 257 14.50 22.17 -11.23
N LYS A 258 14.00 21.06 -11.78
CA LYS A 258 12.95 21.07 -12.80
C LYS A 258 11.65 21.71 -12.30
N ILE A 259 11.27 21.45 -11.06
CA ILE A 259 10.11 22.10 -10.42
C ILE A 259 10.33 23.60 -10.29
N THR A 260 11.51 24.02 -9.84
CA THR A 260 11.86 25.43 -9.68
C THR A 260 11.81 26.18 -11.00
N GLU A 261 12.34 25.61 -12.08
CA GLU A 261 12.30 26.21 -13.43
C GLU A 261 10.87 26.41 -13.96
N ALA A 262 9.94 25.54 -13.59
CA ALA A 262 8.55 25.64 -14.03
C ALA A 262 7.63 26.46 -13.09
N SER A 263 8.12 26.82 -11.90
CA SER A 263 7.32 27.50 -10.87
C SER A 263 7.47 29.01 -10.95
N LYS A 264 6.38 29.75 -10.73
CA LYS A 264 6.43 31.22 -10.60
C LYS A 264 6.58 31.68 -9.15
N LYS A 265 6.16 30.84 -8.20
CA LYS A 265 6.36 31.05 -6.76
C LYS A 265 7.48 30.17 -6.23
N ASP A 266 8.15 30.66 -5.21
CA ASP A 266 9.22 29.94 -4.52
C ASP A 266 8.79 29.50 -3.13
N GLU A 267 8.05 28.38 -3.06
CA GLU A 267 7.67 27.75 -1.79
C GLU A 267 8.29 26.36 -1.66
N ILE A 268 9.40 26.27 -0.91
CA ILE A 268 10.21 25.05 -0.82
C ILE A 268 9.42 23.82 -0.35
N LYS A 269 8.47 23.99 0.58
CA LYS A 269 7.61 22.91 1.08
C LYS A 269 6.87 22.22 -0.08
N HIS A 270 6.27 22.99 -0.99
CA HIS A 270 5.53 22.45 -2.13
C HIS A 270 6.43 21.80 -3.17
N LYS A 271 7.64 22.34 -3.38
CA LYS A 271 8.64 21.71 -4.26
C LYS A 271 9.02 20.31 -3.77
N ARG A 272 9.22 20.18 -2.46
CA ARG A 272 9.54 18.90 -1.80
C ARG A 272 8.40 17.89 -1.88
N ILE A 273 7.16 18.33 -1.61
CA ILE A 273 5.96 17.49 -1.75
C ILE A 273 5.85 16.93 -3.17
N ILE A 274 6.03 17.77 -4.20
CA ILE A 274 5.96 17.31 -5.59
C ILE A 274 7.04 16.27 -5.88
N ALA A 275 8.30 16.55 -5.52
CA ALA A 275 9.43 15.67 -5.80
C ALA A 275 9.28 14.30 -5.13
N ASP A 276 8.92 14.27 -3.84
CA ASP A 276 8.69 13.03 -3.10
C ASP A 276 7.50 12.23 -3.66
N HIS A 277 6.35 12.87 -3.79
CA HIS A 277 5.13 12.14 -4.15
C HIS A 277 5.14 11.64 -5.59
N ILE A 278 5.80 12.33 -6.53
CA ILE A 278 6.00 11.80 -7.89
C ILE A 278 6.99 10.65 -7.91
N ARG A 279 8.05 10.70 -7.10
CA ARG A 279 8.94 9.54 -6.92
C ARG A 279 8.16 8.32 -6.42
N ALA A 280 7.41 8.47 -5.33
CA ALA A 280 6.58 7.39 -4.79
C ALA A 280 5.53 6.89 -5.82
N SER A 281 4.83 7.81 -6.49
CA SER A 281 3.80 7.46 -7.47
C SER A 281 4.36 6.68 -8.66
N THR A 282 5.56 7.04 -9.12
CA THR A 282 6.26 6.38 -10.23
C THR A 282 6.57 4.92 -9.89
N PHE A 283 7.10 4.66 -8.69
CA PHE A 283 7.35 3.30 -8.22
C PHE A 283 6.06 2.49 -8.05
N VAL A 284 5.01 3.07 -7.45
CA VAL A 284 3.73 2.34 -7.28
C VAL A 284 3.07 2.03 -8.63
N LEU A 285 3.11 2.95 -9.60
CA LEU A 285 2.64 2.72 -10.97
C LEU A 285 3.43 1.59 -11.66
N SER A 286 4.75 1.49 -11.43
CA SER A 286 5.59 0.45 -12.02
C SER A 286 5.22 -0.97 -11.55
N GLU A 287 4.55 -1.10 -10.41
CA GLU A 287 4.01 -2.38 -9.91
C GLU A 287 2.58 -2.66 -10.40
N GLY A 288 2.10 -1.92 -11.40
CA GLY A 288 0.80 -2.14 -12.05
C GLY A 288 -0.41 -1.58 -11.31
N ILE A 289 -0.20 -0.87 -10.19
CA ILE A 289 -1.27 -0.23 -9.44
C ILE A 289 -1.75 1.03 -10.16
N ILE A 290 -3.08 1.22 -10.23
CA ILE A 290 -3.70 2.40 -10.86
C ILE A 290 -4.48 3.27 -9.85
N PRO A 291 -4.60 4.59 -10.08
CA PRO A 291 -5.36 5.48 -9.20
C PRO A 291 -6.83 5.08 -9.02
N SER A 292 -7.23 4.74 -7.79
CA SER A 292 -8.55 4.17 -7.46
C SER A 292 -9.17 4.85 -6.21
N ASN A 293 -10.36 4.43 -5.79
CA ASN A 293 -11.01 4.89 -4.56
C ASN A 293 -10.73 3.98 -3.34
N VAL A 294 -9.94 2.91 -3.52
CA VAL A 294 -9.71 1.88 -2.49
C VAL A 294 -8.23 1.48 -2.44
N GLU A 295 -7.78 1.04 -1.25
CA GLU A 295 -6.50 0.37 -1.02
C GLU A 295 -5.29 1.12 -1.63
N HIS A 296 -4.38 0.42 -2.29
CA HIS A 296 -3.16 1.01 -2.90
C HIS A 296 -3.49 2.09 -3.91
N GLY A 297 -4.55 1.87 -4.70
CA GLY A 297 -5.00 2.82 -5.70
C GLY A 297 -5.49 4.13 -5.09
N TYR A 298 -6.08 4.11 -3.89
CA TYR A 298 -6.44 5.32 -3.15
C TYR A 298 -5.20 6.08 -2.68
N VAL A 299 -4.18 5.39 -2.15
CA VAL A 299 -2.92 6.03 -1.75
C VAL A 299 -2.22 6.66 -2.95
N LEU A 300 -2.06 5.92 -4.04
CA LEU A 300 -1.48 6.44 -5.29
C LEU A 300 -2.23 7.69 -5.77
N ARG A 301 -3.57 7.63 -5.78
CA ARG A 301 -4.41 8.78 -6.15
C ARG A 301 -4.17 9.96 -5.23
N ARG A 302 -4.09 9.76 -3.90
CA ARG A 302 -3.84 10.82 -2.92
C ARG A 302 -2.50 11.51 -3.20
N LEU A 303 -1.44 10.75 -3.44
CA LEU A 303 -0.10 11.27 -3.73
C LEU A 303 -0.10 12.15 -5.00
N ILE A 304 -0.60 11.61 -6.12
CA ILE A 304 -0.68 12.36 -7.40
C ILE A 304 -1.49 13.65 -7.23
N ARG A 305 -2.64 13.60 -6.55
CA ARG A 305 -3.50 14.78 -6.36
C ARG A 305 -2.87 15.83 -5.47
N ARG A 306 -2.11 15.44 -4.44
CA ARG A 306 -1.34 16.38 -3.60
C ARG A 306 -0.19 17.04 -4.39
N SER A 307 0.46 16.31 -5.30
CA SER A 307 1.42 16.90 -6.23
C SER A 307 0.76 17.92 -7.16
N ILE A 308 -0.39 17.58 -7.77
CA ILE A 308 -1.15 18.51 -8.63
C ILE A 308 -1.56 19.77 -7.86
N ARG A 309 -2.03 19.62 -6.63
CA ARG A 309 -2.38 20.75 -5.76
C ARG A 309 -1.15 21.63 -5.49
N SER A 310 -0.01 21.03 -5.19
CA SER A 310 1.24 21.77 -4.96
C SER A 310 1.72 22.50 -6.21
N CYS A 311 1.51 21.93 -7.41
CA CYS A 311 1.77 22.63 -8.66
C CYS A 311 0.93 23.92 -8.79
N ILE A 312 -0.36 23.84 -8.45
CA ILE A 312 -1.26 25.00 -8.50
C ILE A 312 -0.80 26.09 -7.52
N VAL A 313 -0.35 25.72 -6.31
CA VAL A 313 0.18 26.68 -5.33
C VAL A 313 1.43 27.38 -5.88
N LEU A 314 2.33 26.63 -6.50
CA LEU A 314 3.56 27.15 -7.11
C LEU A 314 3.32 27.91 -8.43
N GLU A 315 2.08 27.96 -8.90
CA GLU A 315 1.67 28.49 -10.20
C GLU A 315 2.40 27.82 -11.39
N CYS A 316 2.64 26.51 -11.29
CA CYS A 316 3.18 25.69 -12.37
C CYS A 316 2.12 24.76 -12.97
N ASP A 317 2.25 24.43 -14.25
CA ASP A 317 1.31 23.52 -14.92
C ASP A 317 1.53 22.08 -14.42
N PRO A 318 0.50 21.39 -13.88
CA PRO A 318 0.63 20.00 -13.42
C PRO A 318 1.11 18.99 -14.47
N ASN A 319 1.14 19.36 -15.75
CA ASN A 319 1.75 18.52 -16.80
C ASN A 319 3.24 18.22 -16.55
N ILE A 320 3.96 19.06 -15.78
CA ILE A 320 5.36 18.82 -15.37
C ILE A 320 5.55 17.48 -14.67
N LEU A 321 4.53 16.95 -13.99
CA LEU A 321 4.64 15.72 -13.21
C LEU A 321 5.06 14.51 -14.07
N LYS A 322 4.73 14.51 -15.38
CA LYS A 322 5.20 13.48 -16.31
C LYS A 322 6.70 13.56 -16.57
N GLU A 323 7.22 14.77 -16.79
CA GLU A 323 8.66 15.01 -16.97
C GLU A 323 9.43 14.64 -15.70
N LEU A 324 8.86 14.90 -14.52
CA LEU A 324 9.43 14.48 -13.24
C LEU A 324 9.45 12.95 -13.10
N ALA A 325 8.39 12.26 -13.51
CA ALA A 325 8.38 10.79 -13.52
C ALA A 325 9.48 10.23 -14.45
N GLU A 326 9.73 10.86 -15.61
CA GLU A 326 10.86 10.47 -16.47
C GLU A 326 12.23 10.69 -15.80
N ILE A 327 12.39 11.77 -15.03
CA ILE A 327 13.60 12.01 -14.24
C ILE A 327 13.76 10.91 -13.18
N VAL A 328 12.68 10.52 -12.48
CA VAL A 328 12.71 9.41 -11.50
C VAL A 328 13.14 8.11 -12.18
N ILE A 329 12.53 7.77 -13.33
CA ILE A 329 12.88 6.58 -14.10
C ILE A 329 14.37 6.61 -14.49
N LYS A 330 14.89 7.76 -14.91
CA LYS A 330 16.32 7.90 -15.25
C LYS A 330 17.25 7.73 -14.04
N ILE A 331 16.88 8.25 -12.88
CA ILE A 331 17.70 8.14 -11.65
C ILE A 331 17.76 6.69 -11.18
N TYR A 332 16.63 5.98 -11.23
CA TYR A 332 16.45 4.68 -10.59
C TYR A 332 16.46 3.47 -11.56
N GLY A 333 16.33 3.69 -12.86
CA GLY A 333 16.11 2.63 -13.86
C GLY A 333 17.25 1.62 -13.99
N SER A 334 18.48 1.98 -13.58
CA SER A 334 19.58 1.00 -13.51
C SER A 334 19.40 -0.02 -12.39
N ASP A 335 18.85 0.42 -11.26
CA ASP A 335 18.68 -0.40 -10.06
C ASP A 335 17.33 -1.14 -10.10
N TYR A 336 16.34 -0.55 -10.76
CA TYR A 336 14.97 -1.05 -10.89
C TYR A 336 14.52 -1.04 -12.37
N PRO A 337 14.94 -2.04 -13.18
CA PRO A 337 14.64 -2.10 -14.61
C PRO A 337 13.14 -2.11 -14.94
N GLU A 338 12.29 -2.51 -13.99
CA GLU A 338 10.84 -2.44 -14.12
C GLU A 338 10.32 -1.02 -14.40
N LEU A 339 11.01 0.02 -13.91
CA LEU A 339 10.67 1.43 -14.16
C LEU A 339 10.77 1.79 -15.64
N GLU A 340 11.86 1.35 -16.30
CA GLU A 340 12.06 1.58 -17.73
C GLU A 340 11.12 0.71 -18.56
N LYS A 341 10.92 -0.55 -18.16
CA LYS A 341 10.01 -1.48 -18.84
C LYS A 341 8.57 -0.95 -18.84
N GLU A 342 8.09 -0.43 -17.71
CA GLU A 342 6.73 0.06 -17.55
C GLU A 342 6.61 1.58 -17.81
N LYS A 343 7.66 2.24 -18.33
CA LYS A 343 7.71 3.69 -18.57
C LYS A 343 6.47 4.21 -19.30
N LYS A 344 6.05 3.55 -20.39
CA LYS A 344 4.87 3.96 -21.15
C LYS A 344 3.59 3.91 -20.31
N PHE A 345 3.41 2.83 -19.55
CA PHE A 345 2.25 2.65 -18.68
C PHE A 345 2.23 3.70 -17.56
N ILE A 346 3.36 3.94 -16.90
CA ILE A 346 3.51 4.95 -15.84
C ILE A 346 3.08 6.33 -16.37
N LEU A 347 3.64 6.76 -17.50
CA LEU A 347 3.36 8.09 -18.06
C LEU A 347 1.91 8.23 -18.52
N GLU A 348 1.32 7.19 -19.13
CA GLU A 348 -0.08 7.18 -19.55
C GLU A 348 -1.03 7.30 -18.36
N LYS A 349 -0.84 6.52 -17.31
CA LYS A 349 -1.71 6.54 -16.12
C LYS A 349 -1.57 7.81 -15.30
N LEU A 350 -0.37 8.38 -15.27
CA LEU A 350 -0.15 9.69 -14.66
C LEU A 350 -0.89 10.79 -15.44
N ASP A 351 -0.81 10.79 -16.78
CA ASP A 351 -1.51 11.75 -17.64
C ASP A 351 -3.05 11.68 -17.48
N GLU A 352 -3.59 10.46 -17.43
CA GLU A 352 -5.02 10.22 -17.21
C GLU A 352 -5.51 10.86 -15.90
N GLU A 353 -4.80 10.64 -14.78
CA GLU A 353 -5.20 11.19 -13.47
C GLU A 353 -4.95 12.71 -13.39
N ILE A 354 -3.88 13.24 -14.00
CA ILE A 354 -3.64 14.69 -14.11
C ILE A 354 -4.80 15.36 -14.85
N SER A 355 -5.13 14.87 -16.04
CA SER A 355 -6.19 15.42 -16.89
C SER A 355 -7.55 15.38 -16.19
N LYS A 356 -7.81 14.28 -15.46
CA LYS A 356 -9.04 14.12 -14.68
C LYS A 356 -9.10 15.09 -13.52
N PHE A 357 -8.04 15.21 -12.72
CA PHE A 357 -8.06 15.98 -11.48
C PHE A 357 -7.92 17.49 -11.71
N LYS A 358 -7.21 17.95 -12.76
CA LYS A 358 -7.10 19.37 -13.10
C LYS A 358 -8.47 20.05 -13.26
N LYS A 359 -9.45 19.36 -13.87
CA LYS A 359 -10.83 19.85 -14.03
C LYS A 359 -11.62 19.88 -12.71
N VAL A 360 -11.28 18.98 -11.78
CA VAL A 360 -11.94 18.80 -10.49
C VAL A 360 -11.44 19.85 -9.49
N ILE A 361 -10.13 20.04 -9.41
CA ILE A 361 -9.50 20.95 -8.45
C ILE A 361 -9.87 22.42 -8.68
N GLU A 362 -9.96 22.90 -9.93
CA GLU A 362 -10.38 24.27 -10.22
C GLU A 362 -11.79 24.57 -9.69
N LYS A 363 -12.73 23.64 -9.90
CA LYS A 363 -14.11 23.77 -9.40
C LYS A 363 -14.15 23.66 -7.88
N GLY A 364 -13.40 22.72 -7.32
CA GLY A 364 -13.29 22.50 -5.87
C GLY A 364 -12.74 23.71 -5.14
N LEU A 365 -11.63 24.30 -5.60
CA LEU A 365 -11.04 25.50 -5.01
C LEU A 365 -11.99 26.70 -5.07
N LYS A 366 -12.66 26.92 -6.21
CA LYS A 366 -13.65 28.00 -6.33
C LYS A 366 -14.81 27.84 -5.34
N TYR A 367 -15.22 26.61 -5.04
CA TYR A 367 -16.26 26.36 -4.04
C TYR A 367 -15.69 26.48 -2.62
N PHE A 368 -14.48 25.98 -2.37
CA PHE A 368 -13.77 26.12 -1.10
C PHE A 368 -13.66 27.59 -0.68
N ASP A 369 -13.25 28.49 -1.59
CA ASP A 369 -13.14 29.91 -1.28
C ASP A 369 -14.50 30.58 -0.96
N LYS A 370 -15.63 30.03 -1.46
CA LYS A 370 -16.97 30.52 -1.12
C LYS A 370 -17.43 30.11 0.28
N ILE A 371 -16.99 28.97 0.78
CA ILE A 371 -17.39 28.47 2.12
C ILE A 371 -16.47 29.02 3.22
N VAL A 372 -15.24 29.40 2.87
CA VAL A 372 -14.26 30.04 3.79
C VAL A 372 -14.71 31.43 4.26
N SER A 373 -15.66 32.07 3.58
CA SER A 373 -16.00 33.48 3.83
C SER A 373 -16.97 33.72 5.01
N LYS A 374 -17.29 32.71 5.83
CA LYS A 374 -18.39 32.83 6.82
C LYS A 374 -17.99 32.65 8.29
N GLU A 375 -17.07 31.74 8.64
CA GLU A 375 -16.59 31.50 10.02
C GLU A 375 -15.19 30.84 10.03
N ASN A 376 -14.51 30.78 11.19
CA ASN A 376 -13.20 30.09 11.37
C ASN A 376 -13.27 28.55 11.30
N ILE A 377 -14.46 27.98 11.04
CA ILE A 377 -14.70 26.54 10.97
C ILE A 377 -15.42 26.21 9.66
N ILE A 378 -14.88 25.25 8.90
CA ILE A 378 -15.56 24.65 7.76
C ILE A 378 -16.46 23.53 8.29
N SER A 379 -17.77 23.66 8.05
CA SER A 379 -18.75 22.66 8.48
C SER A 379 -18.48 21.30 7.82
N GLY A 380 -18.84 20.21 8.51
CA GLY A 380 -18.72 18.87 7.95
C GLY A 380 -19.60 18.67 6.72
N LYS A 381 -20.74 19.38 6.64
CA LYS A 381 -21.64 19.39 5.49
C LYS A 381 -21.01 20.04 4.27
N ASP A 382 -20.36 21.19 4.42
CA ASP A 382 -19.69 21.86 3.31
C ASP A 382 -18.47 21.06 2.83
N ALA A 383 -17.70 20.48 3.77
CA ALA A 383 -16.62 19.57 3.45
C ALA A 383 -17.12 18.30 2.73
N PHE A 384 -18.27 17.76 3.15
CA PHE A 384 -18.90 16.60 2.51
C PHE A 384 -19.43 16.95 1.12
N LEU A 385 -19.98 18.15 0.94
CA LEU A 385 -20.43 18.64 -0.36
C LEU A 385 -19.27 18.83 -1.34
N LEU A 386 -18.12 19.35 -0.86
CA LEU A 386 -16.85 19.39 -1.61
C LEU A 386 -16.45 18.00 -2.10
N TYR A 387 -16.47 17.02 -1.21
CA TYR A 387 -16.15 15.63 -1.53
C TYR A 387 -17.13 15.03 -2.54
N GLN A 388 -18.43 15.09 -2.27
CA GLN A 388 -19.46 14.40 -3.02
C GLN A 388 -19.72 15.04 -4.39
N SER A 389 -19.91 16.36 -4.44
CA SER A 389 -20.38 17.07 -5.64
C SER A 389 -19.25 17.60 -6.49
N TYR A 390 -18.11 17.95 -5.86
CA TYR A 390 -16.97 18.53 -6.56
C TYR A 390 -15.79 17.57 -6.67
N GLY A 391 -15.89 16.34 -6.16
CA GLY A 391 -14.83 15.34 -6.20
C GLY A 391 -13.56 15.75 -5.45
N PHE A 392 -13.70 16.71 -4.53
CA PHE A 392 -12.61 17.35 -3.82
C PHE A 392 -12.29 16.57 -2.52
N PRO A 393 -11.17 15.85 -2.46
CA PRO A 393 -10.85 14.97 -1.34
C PRO A 393 -10.82 15.70 0.02
N ILE A 394 -11.32 15.05 1.08
CA ILE A 394 -11.34 15.62 2.43
C ILE A 394 -9.94 15.94 2.94
N GLU A 395 -8.94 15.16 2.54
CA GLU A 395 -7.54 15.36 2.90
C GLU A 395 -7.02 16.69 2.35
N LEU A 396 -7.38 17.03 1.10
CA LEU A 396 -7.03 18.32 0.50
C LEU A 396 -7.79 19.48 1.14
N THR A 397 -9.08 19.28 1.47
CA THR A 397 -9.86 20.28 2.23
C THR A 397 -9.20 20.60 3.56
N LYS A 398 -8.80 19.57 4.32
CA LYS A 398 -8.10 19.72 5.60
C LYS A 398 -6.77 20.44 5.46
N GLU A 399 -5.98 20.05 4.46
CA GLU A 399 -4.66 20.63 4.21
C GLU A 399 -4.77 22.14 3.91
N ILE A 400 -5.67 22.53 3.01
CA ILE A 400 -5.87 23.94 2.65
C ILE A 400 -6.51 24.73 3.80
N ALA A 401 -7.44 24.13 4.54
CA ALA A 401 -8.03 24.75 5.73
C ALA A 401 -6.96 25.09 6.76
N LYS A 402 -6.09 24.13 7.09
CA LYS A 402 -5.00 24.28 8.06
C LYS A 402 -4.05 25.43 7.67
N GLU A 403 -3.71 25.56 6.39
CA GLU A 403 -2.84 26.64 5.90
C GLU A 403 -3.50 28.03 6.01
N LYS A 404 -4.83 28.10 5.94
CA LYS A 404 -5.60 29.33 6.18
C LYS A 404 -5.95 29.56 7.65
N GLY A 405 -5.47 28.72 8.57
CA GLY A 405 -5.80 28.80 10.00
C GLY A 405 -7.24 28.39 10.35
N LEU A 406 -7.90 27.63 9.46
CA LEU A 406 -9.27 27.14 9.61
C LEU A 406 -9.27 25.69 10.09
N ILE A 407 -10.35 25.30 10.76
CA ILE A 407 -10.57 23.93 11.23
C ILE A 407 -11.72 23.30 10.42
N VAL A 408 -11.55 22.05 9.99
CA VAL A 408 -12.63 21.28 9.37
C VAL A 408 -13.30 20.40 10.42
N ASN A 409 -14.63 20.43 10.51
CA ASN A 409 -15.36 19.51 11.40
C ASN A 409 -15.41 18.10 10.79
N GLU A 410 -14.36 17.31 11.03
CA GLU A 410 -14.24 15.95 10.49
C GLU A 410 -15.30 14.99 11.03
N ASN A 411 -15.67 15.13 12.31
CA ASN A 411 -16.69 14.28 12.92
C ASN A 411 -18.03 14.46 12.20
N GLU A 412 -18.42 15.71 11.93
CA GLU A 412 -19.63 15.99 11.15
C GLU A 412 -19.48 15.54 9.69
N PHE A 413 -18.30 15.67 9.07
CA PHE A 413 -18.05 15.13 7.72
C PHE A 413 -18.30 13.62 7.68
N TRP A 414 -17.75 12.85 8.63
CA TRP A 414 -17.93 11.41 8.67
C TRP A 414 -19.37 11.01 9.00
N GLN A 415 -20.07 11.81 9.81
CA GLN A 415 -21.51 11.64 10.01
C GLN A 415 -22.28 11.86 8.71
N GLU A 416 -21.98 12.90 7.93
CA GLU A 416 -22.61 13.13 6.63
C GLU A 416 -22.22 12.07 5.59
N TYR A 417 -20.98 11.61 5.62
CA TYR A 417 -20.50 10.51 4.79
C TYR A 417 -21.21 9.21 5.13
N GLU A 418 -21.32 8.84 6.40
CA GLU A 418 -22.07 7.66 6.83
C GLU A 418 -23.56 7.85 6.57
N LYS A 419 -24.17 9.03 6.80
CA LYS A 419 -25.56 9.31 6.39
C LYS A 419 -25.74 9.17 4.89
N HIS A 420 -24.78 9.60 4.07
CA HIS A 420 -24.83 9.46 2.62
C HIS A 420 -24.61 8.01 2.20
N LYS A 421 -23.74 7.27 2.90
CA LYS A 421 -23.51 5.84 2.68
C LYS A 421 -24.70 5.02 3.16
N GLU A 422 -25.38 5.43 4.22
CA GLU A 422 -26.64 4.91 4.76
C GLU A 422 -27.81 5.25 3.87
N LYS A 423 -27.90 6.48 3.34
CA LYS A 423 -28.85 6.90 2.30
C LYS A 423 -28.58 6.19 0.99
N SER A 424 -27.33 6.03 0.59
CA SER A 424 -26.95 5.19 -0.54
C SER A 424 -27.26 3.74 -0.23
N ARG A 425 -27.09 3.29 1.02
CA ARG A 425 -27.48 1.99 1.59
C ARG A 425 -28.95 1.84 1.82
N THR A 426 -29.81 2.86 1.85
CA THR A 426 -31.28 2.81 2.06
C THR A 426 -32.03 3.08 0.77
N LEU A 427 -31.49 3.92 -0.12
CA LEU A 427 -31.68 3.84 -1.57
C LEU A 427 -31.17 2.49 -2.12
N SER A 428 -30.27 1.82 -1.40
CA SER A 428 -29.86 0.43 -1.65
C SER A 428 -30.20 -0.54 -0.51
N SER A 429 -31.18 -0.28 0.37
CA SER A 429 -31.73 -1.28 1.33
C SER A 429 -33.24 -1.24 1.40
N GLY A 430 -33.87 -0.23 0.81
CA GLY A 430 -35.03 -0.43 -0.04
C GLY A 430 -34.68 -1.15 -1.35
N MET A 431 -33.39 -1.45 -1.63
CA MET A 431 -33.02 -2.11 -2.90
C MET A 431 -31.91 -3.17 -2.89
N PHE A 432 -31.04 -3.33 -1.88
CA PHE A 432 -29.85 -4.21 -1.95
C PHE A 432 -29.26 -4.64 -0.58
N LYS A 433 -29.85 -5.64 0.11
CA LYS A 433 -29.16 -6.41 1.17
C LYS A 433 -28.32 -7.54 0.55
N GLY A 434 -27.01 -7.34 0.36
CA GLY A 434 -26.07 -8.46 0.14
C GLY A 434 -25.66 -9.07 1.49
N GLY A 435 -25.50 -10.36 1.69
CA GLY A 435 -25.33 -11.49 0.77
C GLY A 435 -24.16 -12.32 1.29
N LEU A 436 -24.42 -13.12 2.33
CA LEU A 436 -23.76 -14.37 2.77
C LEU A 436 -24.27 -14.71 4.19
N MET A 437 -25.55 -15.05 4.29
CA MET A 437 -26.14 -15.78 5.42
C MET A 437 -27.52 -16.37 5.07
N ASP A 438 -28.00 -16.17 3.84
CA ASP A 438 -29.29 -16.69 3.39
C ASP A 438 -29.10 -17.96 2.56
N GLN A 439 -29.77 -19.03 2.96
CA GLN A 439 -29.82 -20.32 2.26
C GLN A 439 -31.22 -20.59 1.65
N SER A 440 -32.04 -19.55 1.50
CA SER A 440 -33.34 -19.62 0.85
C SER A 440 -33.27 -20.28 -0.54
N GLU A 441 -34.38 -20.90 -0.95
CA GLU A 441 -34.51 -21.51 -2.27
C GLU A 441 -34.28 -20.50 -3.39
N GLU A 442 -34.74 -19.26 -3.23
CA GLU A 442 -34.43 -18.15 -4.12
C GLU A 442 -32.93 -17.89 -4.26
N THR A 443 -32.17 -17.90 -3.15
CA THR A 443 -30.71 -17.70 -3.19
C THR A 443 -30.01 -18.85 -3.94
N LYS A 444 -30.44 -20.11 -3.76
CA LYS A 444 -29.93 -21.26 -4.52
C LYS A 444 -30.15 -21.13 -6.02
N LYS A 445 -31.34 -20.63 -6.40
CA LYS A 445 -31.68 -20.34 -7.79
C LYS A 445 -30.74 -19.29 -8.37
N TYR A 446 -30.60 -18.15 -7.70
CA TYR A 446 -29.68 -17.10 -8.16
C TYR A 446 -28.21 -17.53 -8.20
N HIS A 447 -27.79 -18.42 -7.31
CA HIS A 447 -26.44 -18.99 -7.35
C HIS A 447 -26.22 -19.80 -8.63
N THR A 448 -27.14 -20.70 -8.94
CA THR A 448 -27.06 -21.53 -10.15
C THR A 448 -27.18 -20.69 -11.42
N ALA A 449 -28.03 -19.65 -11.42
CA ALA A 449 -28.11 -18.68 -12.51
C ALA A 449 -26.80 -17.91 -12.72
N THR A 450 -26.03 -17.65 -11.65
CA THR A 450 -24.72 -16.98 -11.75
C THR A 450 -23.71 -17.81 -12.56
N HIS A 451 -23.69 -19.14 -12.36
CA HIS A 451 -22.81 -20.04 -13.13
C HIS A 451 -23.21 -20.11 -14.60
N LEU A 452 -24.53 -20.17 -14.88
CA LEU A 452 -25.03 -20.14 -16.26
C LEU A 452 -24.65 -18.82 -16.96
N LEU A 453 -24.83 -17.69 -16.26
CA LEU A 453 -24.44 -16.37 -16.76
C LEU A 453 -22.94 -16.30 -17.04
N HIS A 454 -22.12 -16.79 -16.12
CA HIS A 454 -20.67 -16.75 -16.27
C HIS A 454 -20.20 -17.51 -17.52
N GLN A 455 -20.70 -18.72 -17.70
CA GLN A 455 -20.37 -19.51 -18.89
C GLN A 455 -20.91 -18.86 -20.17
N ALA A 456 -22.13 -18.33 -20.16
CA ALA A 456 -22.69 -17.63 -21.31
C ALA A 456 -21.85 -16.39 -21.69
N LEU A 457 -21.37 -15.62 -20.71
CA LEU A 457 -20.45 -14.51 -20.93
C LEU A 457 -19.14 -14.98 -21.59
N ARG A 458 -18.57 -16.10 -21.15
CA ARG A 458 -17.34 -16.66 -21.74
C ARG A 458 -17.57 -17.13 -23.18
N ILE A 459 -18.73 -17.71 -23.49
CA ILE A 459 -19.09 -18.13 -24.86
C ILE A 459 -19.26 -16.92 -25.79
N VAL A 460 -19.94 -15.86 -25.33
CA VAL A 460 -20.27 -14.71 -26.18
C VAL A 460 -19.09 -13.75 -26.31
N LEU A 461 -18.37 -13.49 -25.22
CA LEU A 461 -17.32 -12.46 -25.17
C LEU A 461 -15.91 -13.04 -25.29
N GLY A 462 -15.69 -14.30 -24.91
CA GLY A 462 -14.39 -14.97 -24.93
C GLY A 462 -13.86 -15.38 -23.55
N GLU A 463 -12.81 -16.20 -23.56
CA GLU A 463 -12.24 -16.82 -22.34
C GLU A 463 -11.51 -15.84 -21.40
N HIS A 464 -11.27 -14.60 -21.82
CA HIS A 464 -10.69 -13.56 -20.97
C HIS A 464 -11.66 -13.06 -19.89
N VAL A 465 -12.94 -13.41 -19.98
CA VAL A 465 -13.94 -13.14 -18.94
C VAL A 465 -13.59 -13.96 -17.70
N LYS A 466 -13.17 -13.27 -16.64
CA LYS A 466 -12.89 -13.81 -15.31
C LYS A 466 -13.74 -13.09 -14.28
N GLN A 467 -14.28 -13.83 -13.31
CA GLN A 467 -15.00 -13.24 -12.20
C GLN A 467 -14.10 -12.33 -11.37
N LYS A 468 -14.61 -11.14 -11.02
CA LYS A 468 -13.98 -10.17 -10.10
C LYS A 468 -14.80 -9.91 -8.84
N GLY A 469 -16.09 -10.25 -8.88
CA GLY A 469 -16.96 -10.15 -7.72
C GLY A 469 -18.33 -10.74 -8.01
N SER A 470 -18.99 -11.28 -6.99
CA SER A 470 -20.37 -11.74 -7.10
C SER A 470 -21.13 -11.35 -5.83
N ASN A 471 -22.41 -11.05 -5.96
CA ASN A 471 -23.31 -10.83 -4.84
C ASN A 471 -24.71 -11.32 -5.19
N ILE A 472 -25.21 -12.27 -4.41
CA ILE A 472 -26.50 -12.92 -4.60
C ILE A 472 -27.41 -12.57 -3.42
N THR A 473 -28.68 -12.30 -3.71
CA THR A 473 -29.76 -12.07 -2.74
C THR A 473 -31.01 -12.83 -3.22
N PRO A 474 -32.07 -13.00 -2.40
CA PRO A 474 -33.31 -13.65 -2.83
C PRO A 474 -34.03 -12.96 -3.99
N GLU A 475 -33.70 -11.71 -4.27
CA GLU A 475 -34.38 -10.90 -5.26
C GLU A 475 -33.59 -10.77 -6.57
N ARG A 476 -32.29 -11.09 -6.58
CA ARG A 476 -31.41 -10.82 -7.74
C ARG A 476 -30.01 -11.42 -7.61
N LEU A 477 -29.27 -11.38 -8.71
CA LEU A 477 -27.81 -11.54 -8.73
C LEU A 477 -27.09 -10.30 -9.26
N ARG A 478 -25.85 -10.09 -8.81
CA ARG A 478 -24.87 -9.14 -9.33
C ARG A 478 -23.58 -9.89 -9.65
N PHE A 479 -23.11 -9.76 -10.88
CA PHE A 479 -21.89 -10.41 -11.34
C PHE A 479 -20.93 -9.40 -11.95
N ASP A 480 -19.71 -9.34 -11.41
CA ASP A 480 -18.65 -8.45 -11.84
C ASP A 480 -17.56 -9.27 -12.55
N PHE A 481 -17.17 -8.87 -13.75
CA PHE A 481 -16.27 -9.64 -14.61
C PHE A 481 -15.31 -8.77 -15.41
N THR A 482 -14.19 -9.36 -15.85
CA THR A 482 -13.22 -8.68 -16.72
C THR A 482 -13.72 -8.59 -18.16
N HIS A 483 -13.91 -7.37 -18.64
CA HIS A 483 -14.18 -7.11 -20.06
C HIS A 483 -13.89 -5.63 -20.38
N PRO A 484 -13.13 -5.31 -21.45
CA PRO A 484 -12.64 -3.95 -21.69
C PRO A 484 -13.69 -2.99 -22.27
N LYS A 485 -14.73 -3.48 -22.95
CA LYS A 485 -15.68 -2.67 -23.72
C LYS A 485 -17.09 -2.76 -23.17
N LYS A 486 -17.97 -1.81 -23.48
CA LYS A 486 -19.39 -1.94 -23.11
C LYS A 486 -20.02 -3.04 -23.94
N LEU A 487 -20.86 -3.88 -23.31
CA LEU A 487 -21.61 -4.89 -24.05
C LEU A 487 -22.62 -4.19 -24.96
N THR A 488 -22.68 -4.66 -26.20
CA THR A 488 -23.70 -4.29 -27.18
C THR A 488 -25.05 -4.87 -26.79
N LYS A 489 -26.13 -4.35 -27.38
CA LYS A 489 -27.47 -4.88 -27.08
C LYS A 489 -27.60 -6.33 -27.55
N GLU A 490 -27.02 -6.63 -28.71
CA GLU A 490 -27.00 -7.95 -29.33
C GLU A 490 -26.23 -8.96 -28.45
N GLU A 491 -25.11 -8.57 -27.86
CA GLU A 491 -24.38 -9.42 -26.91
C GLU A 491 -25.22 -9.70 -25.65
N ILE A 492 -25.88 -8.69 -25.08
CA ILE A 492 -26.74 -8.86 -23.90
C ILE A 492 -27.91 -9.81 -24.21
N GLU A 493 -28.57 -9.63 -25.34
CA GLU A 493 -29.68 -10.48 -25.79
C GLU A 493 -29.22 -11.93 -25.99
N LYS A 494 -28.07 -12.12 -26.64
CA LYS A 494 -27.49 -13.46 -26.85
C LYS A 494 -27.10 -14.16 -25.54
N ILE A 495 -26.52 -13.43 -24.59
CA ILE A 495 -26.21 -13.98 -23.25
C ILE A 495 -27.49 -14.42 -22.55
N GLU A 496 -28.52 -13.58 -22.56
CA GLU A 496 -29.82 -13.89 -21.96
C GLU A 496 -30.51 -15.09 -22.62
N GLU A 497 -30.43 -15.20 -23.95
CA GLU A 497 -30.96 -16.32 -24.72
C GLU A 497 -30.28 -17.64 -24.34
N ILE A 498 -28.94 -17.66 -24.29
CA ILE A 498 -28.16 -18.85 -23.90
C ILE A 498 -28.55 -19.32 -22.49
N VAL A 499 -28.62 -18.40 -21.52
CA VAL A 499 -28.98 -18.76 -20.14
C VAL A 499 -30.39 -19.35 -20.08
N ASN A 500 -31.37 -18.72 -20.72
CA ASN A 500 -32.75 -19.21 -20.74
C ASN A 500 -32.90 -20.54 -21.49
N GLN A 501 -32.14 -20.75 -22.56
CA GLN A 501 -32.10 -22.04 -23.25
C GLN A 501 -31.60 -23.14 -22.29
N LYS A 502 -30.53 -22.89 -21.54
CA LYS A 502 -30.00 -23.86 -20.55
C LYS A 502 -30.92 -24.09 -19.36
N ILE A 503 -31.73 -23.10 -19.00
CA ILE A 503 -32.82 -23.29 -18.03
C ILE A 503 -33.88 -24.23 -18.60
N LYS A 504 -34.34 -23.99 -19.83
CA LYS A 504 -35.37 -24.80 -20.51
C LYS A 504 -34.94 -26.26 -20.70
N GLU A 505 -33.67 -26.51 -21.00
CA GLU A 505 -33.08 -27.84 -21.14
C GLU A 505 -33.18 -28.67 -19.84
N GLY A 506 -33.21 -28.04 -18.66
CA GLY A 506 -33.32 -28.73 -17.37
C GLY A 506 -32.09 -29.58 -17.04
N LEU A 507 -30.92 -28.96 -17.06
CA LEU A 507 -29.65 -29.61 -16.79
C LEU A 507 -29.54 -30.00 -15.32
N PRO A 508 -29.05 -31.22 -15.00
CA PRO A 508 -28.79 -31.63 -13.63
C PRO A 508 -27.60 -30.86 -13.05
N VAL A 509 -27.73 -30.44 -11.80
CA VAL A 509 -26.66 -29.78 -11.03
C VAL A 509 -26.09 -30.81 -10.06
N LYS A 510 -24.79 -31.10 -10.17
CA LYS A 510 -24.09 -32.09 -9.34
C LYS A 510 -22.93 -31.44 -8.61
N ARG A 511 -22.71 -31.87 -7.37
CA ARG A 511 -21.55 -31.51 -6.56
C ARG A 511 -20.61 -32.70 -6.46
N ILE A 512 -19.31 -32.47 -6.63
CA ILE A 512 -18.25 -33.43 -6.40
C ILE A 512 -17.17 -32.74 -5.57
N ASP A 513 -16.75 -33.36 -4.47
CA ASP A 513 -15.65 -32.86 -3.64
C ASP A 513 -14.35 -33.54 -4.09
N LEU A 514 -13.34 -32.74 -4.45
CA LEU A 514 -12.07 -33.18 -5.04
C LEU A 514 -10.90 -32.39 -4.45
N THR A 515 -9.67 -32.82 -4.70
CA THR A 515 -8.50 -31.95 -4.46
C THR A 515 -8.46 -30.81 -5.48
N LEU A 516 -7.79 -29.70 -5.14
CA LEU A 516 -7.62 -28.56 -6.05
C LEU A 516 -6.96 -28.97 -7.37
N GLU A 517 -5.98 -29.88 -7.31
CA GLU A 517 -5.28 -30.41 -8.49
C GLU A 517 -6.19 -31.23 -9.40
N GLU A 518 -7.05 -32.09 -8.83
CA GLU A 518 -8.03 -32.87 -9.59
C GLU A 518 -9.10 -31.96 -10.22
N ALA A 519 -9.57 -30.95 -9.48
CA ALA A 519 -10.51 -29.96 -9.99
C ALA A 519 -9.95 -29.20 -11.21
N LYS A 520 -8.68 -28.79 -11.15
CA LYS A 520 -7.96 -28.15 -12.27
C LYS A 520 -7.84 -29.08 -13.48
N LYS A 521 -7.45 -30.34 -13.27
CA LYS A 521 -7.37 -31.35 -14.35
C LYS A 521 -8.70 -31.62 -15.02
N MET A 522 -9.82 -31.49 -14.29
CA MET A 522 -11.16 -31.61 -14.85
C MET A 522 -11.64 -30.36 -15.60
N GLY A 523 -10.83 -29.30 -15.67
CA GLY A 523 -11.17 -28.04 -16.31
C GLY A 523 -12.20 -27.22 -15.52
N ALA A 524 -12.28 -27.40 -14.19
CA ALA A 524 -13.15 -26.58 -13.37
C ALA A 524 -12.58 -25.15 -13.27
N LEU A 525 -13.44 -24.15 -13.49
CA LEU A 525 -13.04 -22.77 -13.33
C LEU A 525 -12.94 -22.45 -11.83
N GLY A 526 -11.77 -22.00 -11.39
CA GLY A 526 -11.51 -21.49 -10.04
C GLY A 526 -11.05 -20.06 -10.10
N PHE A 527 -11.53 -19.22 -9.19
CA PHE A 527 -11.12 -17.83 -9.08
C PHE A 527 -10.80 -17.56 -7.62
N PHE A 528 -9.68 -16.86 -7.34
CA PHE A 528 -9.14 -16.66 -5.99
C PHE A 528 -8.54 -17.96 -5.40
N GLU A 529 -7.57 -18.55 -6.11
CA GLU A 529 -6.93 -19.82 -5.71
C GLU A 529 -6.31 -19.79 -4.30
N GLU A 530 -5.82 -18.63 -3.89
CA GLU A 530 -5.25 -18.34 -2.57
C GLU A 530 -6.23 -18.56 -1.41
N LYS A 531 -7.54 -18.64 -1.69
CA LYS A 531 -8.61 -18.85 -0.69
C LYS A 531 -9.06 -20.30 -0.57
N TYR A 532 -8.57 -21.21 -1.43
CA TYR A 532 -9.02 -22.59 -1.44
C TYR A 532 -8.20 -23.47 -0.48
N GLY A 533 -8.91 -24.32 0.29
CA GLY A 533 -8.29 -25.38 1.08
C GLY A 533 -7.82 -26.56 0.24
N LYS A 534 -7.22 -27.58 0.88
CA LYS A 534 -6.72 -28.80 0.20
C LYS A 534 -7.81 -29.58 -0.56
N MET A 535 -9.04 -29.53 -0.06
CA MET A 535 -10.24 -30.10 -0.68
C MET A 535 -11.16 -28.95 -1.11
N VAL A 536 -11.73 -29.06 -2.31
CA VAL A 536 -12.65 -28.08 -2.90
C VAL A 536 -13.91 -28.76 -3.41
N SER A 537 -15.03 -28.04 -3.33
CA SER A 537 -16.29 -28.47 -3.94
C SER A 537 -16.39 -27.95 -5.37
N VAL A 538 -16.61 -28.85 -6.32
CA VAL A 538 -16.84 -28.53 -7.73
C VAL A 538 -18.31 -28.77 -8.05
N TYR A 539 -18.98 -27.76 -8.61
CA TYR A 539 -20.34 -27.90 -9.13
C TYR A 539 -20.33 -27.98 -10.65
N THR A 540 -21.00 -28.99 -11.20
CA THR A 540 -21.25 -29.15 -12.64
C THR A 540 -22.73 -28.91 -12.93
N ILE A 541 -23.03 -28.13 -13.96
CA ILE A 541 -24.39 -27.92 -14.47
C ILE A 541 -24.47 -28.53 -15.87
N GLY A 542 -24.91 -29.79 -15.94
CA GLY A 542 -24.73 -30.63 -17.12
C GLY A 542 -23.29 -30.58 -17.62
N ASP A 543 -23.12 -30.56 -18.95
CA ASP A 543 -21.81 -30.34 -19.60
C ASP A 543 -21.55 -28.85 -19.90
N PHE A 544 -22.39 -27.94 -19.37
CA PHE A 544 -22.35 -26.53 -19.74
C PHE A 544 -21.37 -25.73 -18.88
N SER A 545 -21.50 -25.80 -17.54
CA SER A 545 -20.64 -25.07 -16.59
C SER A 545 -20.03 -26.03 -15.57
N LYS A 546 -18.79 -25.74 -15.16
CA LYS A 546 -18.03 -26.48 -14.16
C LYS A 546 -17.15 -25.51 -13.40
N GLU A 547 -17.47 -25.24 -12.13
CA GLU A 547 -16.81 -24.21 -11.33
C GLU A 547 -16.55 -24.69 -9.90
N ILE A 548 -15.44 -24.25 -9.30
CA ILE A 548 -15.14 -24.45 -7.88
C ILE A 548 -16.02 -23.49 -7.07
N CYS A 549 -16.97 -24.02 -6.30
CA CYS A 549 -17.95 -23.23 -5.56
C CYS A 549 -18.34 -23.92 -4.24
N GLY A 550 -18.39 -23.15 -3.16
CA GLY A 550 -18.81 -23.63 -1.83
C GLY A 550 -20.26 -23.27 -1.45
N GLY A 551 -21.01 -22.60 -2.33
CA GLY A 551 -22.37 -22.16 -2.04
C GLY A 551 -23.45 -23.18 -2.38
N PRO A 552 -24.70 -22.95 -1.94
CA PRO A 552 -25.81 -23.85 -2.19
C PRO A 552 -26.39 -23.63 -3.61
N HIS A 553 -26.80 -24.71 -4.25
CA HIS A 553 -27.36 -24.72 -5.62
C HIS A 553 -28.70 -25.46 -5.68
N VAL A 554 -29.48 -25.21 -6.73
CA VAL A 554 -30.66 -26.04 -7.05
C VAL A 554 -30.23 -27.38 -7.61
N SER A 555 -31.14 -28.36 -7.68
CA SER A 555 -30.83 -29.69 -8.22
C SER A 555 -30.92 -29.74 -9.75
N ASN A 556 -31.73 -28.86 -10.35
CA ASN A 556 -31.96 -28.80 -11.78
C ASN A 556 -32.19 -27.36 -12.27
N THR A 557 -31.68 -27.02 -13.47
CA THR A 557 -31.84 -25.66 -14.00
C THR A 557 -33.28 -25.26 -14.30
N LYS A 558 -34.22 -26.21 -14.48
CA LYS A 558 -35.66 -25.91 -14.64
C LYS A 558 -36.27 -25.19 -13.43
N GLU A 559 -35.65 -25.30 -12.27
CA GLU A 559 -36.12 -24.65 -11.05
C GLU A 559 -35.96 -23.11 -11.08
N LEU A 560 -35.18 -22.58 -12.05
CA LEU A 560 -34.78 -21.18 -12.12
C LEU A 560 -35.87 -20.24 -12.66
N GLY A 561 -36.85 -20.72 -13.42
CA GLY A 561 -37.81 -19.86 -14.13
C GLY A 561 -37.16 -19.14 -15.32
N LYS A 562 -37.41 -17.85 -15.52
CA LYS A 562 -36.86 -17.08 -16.64
C LYS A 562 -35.79 -16.08 -16.20
N PHE A 563 -34.61 -16.15 -16.77
CA PHE A 563 -33.51 -15.22 -16.51
C PHE A 563 -33.64 -13.93 -17.32
N LYS A 564 -33.40 -12.78 -16.68
CA LYS A 564 -33.42 -11.46 -17.32
C LYS A 564 -32.27 -10.58 -16.84
N ILE A 565 -31.49 -10.03 -17.77
CA ILE A 565 -30.51 -8.99 -17.46
C ILE A 565 -31.23 -7.64 -17.34
N ILE A 566 -31.07 -7.00 -16.19
CA ILE A 566 -31.72 -5.70 -15.88
C ILE A 566 -30.79 -4.53 -16.16
N LYS A 567 -29.50 -4.70 -15.88
CA LYS A 567 -28.53 -3.63 -16.06
C LYS A 567 -27.15 -4.18 -16.37
N GLU A 568 -26.48 -3.53 -17.30
CA GLU A 568 -25.04 -3.64 -17.53
C GLU A 568 -24.41 -2.27 -17.28
N GLU A 569 -23.32 -2.23 -16.50
CA GLU A 569 -22.56 -1.01 -16.24
C GLU A 569 -21.06 -1.27 -16.06
N GLY A 570 -20.23 -0.31 -16.46
CA GLY A 570 -18.80 -0.32 -16.17
C GLY A 570 -18.55 0.17 -14.74
N ILE A 571 -17.75 -0.56 -13.96
CA ILE A 571 -17.46 -0.21 -12.56
C ILE A 571 -16.01 0.22 -12.31
N ALA A 572 -15.09 -0.24 -13.16
CA ALA A 572 -13.70 0.19 -13.23
C ALA A 572 -13.14 -0.06 -14.64
N GLN A 573 -11.95 0.42 -14.97
CA GLN A 573 -11.33 0.12 -16.26
C GLN A 573 -11.16 -1.39 -16.40
N GLY A 574 -11.68 -1.96 -17.50
CA GLY A 574 -11.62 -3.40 -17.75
C GLY A 574 -12.55 -4.26 -16.88
N ILE A 575 -13.39 -3.69 -16.02
CA ILE A 575 -14.32 -4.42 -15.15
C ILE A 575 -15.75 -3.96 -15.38
N ARG A 576 -16.64 -4.91 -15.65
CA ARG A 576 -18.06 -4.68 -15.94
C ARG A 576 -18.93 -5.44 -14.98
N ARG A 577 -20.15 -4.96 -14.81
CA ARG A 577 -21.13 -5.47 -13.86
C ARG A 577 -22.44 -5.75 -14.57
N ILE A 578 -22.96 -6.95 -14.38
CA ILE A 578 -24.33 -7.32 -14.74
C ILE A 578 -25.16 -7.44 -13.46
N LYS A 579 -26.36 -6.87 -13.48
CA LYS A 579 -27.43 -7.14 -12.53
C LYS A 579 -28.55 -7.88 -13.26
N ALA A 580 -29.00 -9.01 -12.71
CA ALA A 580 -30.01 -9.84 -13.32
C ALA A 580 -31.00 -10.40 -12.28
N ILE A 581 -32.19 -10.75 -12.76
CA ILE A 581 -33.28 -11.33 -11.97
C ILE A 581 -33.76 -12.65 -12.60
N LEU A 582 -34.47 -13.44 -11.80
CA LEU A 582 -35.23 -14.61 -12.20
C LEU A 582 -36.72 -14.27 -12.06
N ILE A 583 -37.45 -14.36 -13.17
CA ILE A 583 -38.89 -14.14 -13.24
C ILE A 583 -39.54 -15.51 -13.04
N LYS A 584 -40.42 -15.62 -12.04
CA LYS A 584 -41.23 -16.83 -11.83
C LYS A 584 -42.14 -16.99 -13.05
N GLU A 585 -42.10 -18.14 -13.71
CA GLU A 585 -43.17 -18.49 -14.63
C GLU A 585 -44.41 -18.74 -13.77
N GLU A 586 -45.42 -17.87 -13.89
CA GLU A 586 -46.73 -18.18 -13.33
C GLU A 586 -47.19 -19.47 -14.00
N ASN A 587 -47.34 -20.54 -13.20
CA ASN A 587 -48.07 -21.70 -13.64
C ASN A 587 -49.44 -21.18 -14.10
N SER A 588 -49.66 -21.19 -15.41
CA SER A 588 -50.98 -21.10 -15.97
C SER A 588 -51.71 -22.35 -15.50
N THR A 589 -52.40 -22.21 -14.38
CA THR A 589 -53.44 -23.15 -13.96
C THR A 589 -54.44 -23.24 -15.10
N LYS A 590 -54.37 -24.35 -15.82
CA LYS A 590 -55.51 -24.97 -16.48
C LYS A 590 -55.79 -26.28 -15.77
#